data_AF-A0A2N0QY20-F1
#
_entry.id   AF-A0A2N0QY20-F1
#
_cell.length_a   1.000
_cell.length_b   1.000
_cell.length_c   1.000
_cell.angle_alpha   90.00
_cell.angle_beta   90.00
_cell.angle_gamma   90.00
#
_symmetry.space_group_name_H-M   'P 1'
#
loop_
_entity.id
_entity.type
_entity.pdbx_description
1 polymer ?
#
loop_
_entity_poly.entity_id
_entity_poly.type
_entity_poly.pdbx_seq_one_letter_code
_entity_poly.pdbx_strand_id
1 'polypeptide(L)'
;MEVFRKFIFTFFTIFKLQEFPVKYLISLVESTKRSLIIIELYNIIYSKNENERIIHTIYQNCPKLTYLTFTPQDDNILEIEKLLTTCQYLNGLRIISKNDFNWNKFFNVLAKISPINLYKFCFDNNFPIEIAPLKFFIDNWKGRNPRFLKLQGEITIEMEYLLEEYEVKGRIVNYDEW
;
A
#
# COMPACT_ATOMS: atom_id res chain seq x y z
N MET A 1 -31.19 -5.74 12.29
CA MET A 1 -30.43 -4.51 12.53
C MET A 1 -29.62 -4.73 13.81
N GLU A 2 -28.72 -5.71 13.81
CA GLU A 2 -27.93 -6.07 15.01
C GLU A 2 -26.79 -7.05 14.67
N VAL A 3 -26.08 -6.85 13.54
CA VAL A 3 -24.91 -7.68 13.17
C VAL A 3 -23.82 -6.80 12.54
N PHE A 4 -23.42 -5.70 13.17
CA PHE A 4 -22.28 -4.92 12.69
C PHE A 4 -21.50 -4.29 13.85
N ARG A 5 -20.90 -5.14 14.69
CA ARG A 5 -19.76 -4.74 15.51
C ARG A 5 -18.48 -5.22 14.83
N LYS A 6 -18.06 -4.51 13.78
CA LYS A 6 -16.70 -4.57 13.25
C LYS A 6 -15.99 -3.34 13.80
N PHE A 7 -14.94 -3.57 14.58
CA PHE A 7 -14.33 -2.63 15.52
C PHE A 7 -13.97 -1.28 14.89
N ILE A 8 -14.82 -0.27 15.12
CA ILE A 8 -14.54 1.15 14.90
C ILE A 8 -14.22 1.72 16.29
N PHE A 9 -12.95 1.92 16.62
CA PHE A 9 -12.56 2.58 17.87
C PHE A 9 -12.45 4.08 17.65
N THR A 10 -13.26 4.84 18.38
CA THR A 10 -13.32 6.30 18.29
C THR A 10 -12.16 6.91 19.06
N PHE A 11 -11.22 7.52 18.32
CA PHE A 11 -10.48 8.78 18.55
C PHE A 11 -9.31 8.87 17.54
N PHE A 12 -8.92 7.74 16.94
CA PHE A 12 -8.14 7.60 15.72
C PHE A 12 -8.78 6.46 14.93
N THR A 13 -9.55 6.77 13.88
CA THR A 13 -10.38 5.74 13.22
C THR A 13 -9.50 4.83 12.37
N ILE A 14 -9.04 3.74 12.98
CA ILE A 14 -8.37 2.62 12.33
C ILE A 14 -9.45 1.75 11.70
N PHE A 15 -9.28 1.44 10.42
CA PHE A 15 -10.22 0.63 9.68
C PHE A 15 -9.56 -0.63 9.15
N LYS A 16 -9.75 -1.76 9.86
CA LYS A 16 -9.25 -3.07 9.45
C LYS A 16 -10.41 -3.95 8.98
N LEU A 17 -10.34 -4.44 7.75
CA LEU A 17 -11.33 -5.35 7.19
C LEU A 17 -10.69 -6.61 6.61
N GLN A 18 -11.36 -7.74 6.85
CA GLN A 18 -11.24 -8.99 6.12
C GLN A 18 -12.60 -9.31 5.50
N GLU A 19 -12.62 -9.78 4.24
CA GLU A 19 -13.80 -10.26 3.50
C GLU A 19 -15.08 -9.43 3.70
N PHE A 20 -15.16 -8.28 3.02
CA PHE A 20 -16.25 -7.33 3.18
C PHE A 20 -16.84 -6.90 1.83
N PRO A 21 -18.17 -6.90 1.65
CA PRO A 21 -18.77 -6.45 0.39
C PRO A 21 -18.44 -4.99 0.09
N VAL A 22 -18.06 -4.72 -1.17
CA VAL A 22 -17.56 -3.42 -1.64
C VAL A 22 -18.50 -2.27 -1.31
N LYS A 23 -19.82 -2.48 -1.49
CA LYS A 23 -20.83 -1.45 -1.22
C LYS A 23 -20.76 -0.93 0.22
N TYR A 24 -20.50 -1.82 1.19
CA TYR A 24 -20.45 -1.45 2.59
C TYR A 24 -19.11 -0.78 2.93
N LEU A 25 -18.01 -1.26 2.33
CA LEU A 25 -16.69 -0.63 2.42
C LEU A 25 -16.77 0.84 1.98
N ILE A 26 -17.32 1.09 0.79
CA ILE A 26 -17.49 2.44 0.24
C ILE A 26 -18.36 3.29 1.17
N SER A 27 -19.54 2.80 1.55
CA SER A 27 -20.45 3.56 2.42
C SER A 27 -19.81 3.92 3.76
N LEU A 28 -18.95 3.04 4.30
CA LEU A 28 -18.29 3.32 5.56
C LEU A 28 -17.23 4.40 5.38
N VAL A 29 -16.37 4.28 4.36
CA VAL A 29 -15.35 5.29 4.06
C VAL A 29 -15.99 6.68 3.92
N GLU A 30 -17.09 6.78 3.17
CA GLU A 30 -17.86 8.03 3.01
C GLU A 30 -18.45 8.53 4.33
N SER A 31 -18.97 7.62 5.17
CA SER A 31 -19.60 7.99 6.46
C SER A 31 -18.61 8.55 7.49
N THR A 32 -17.30 8.31 7.33
CA THR A 32 -16.28 8.71 8.30
C THR A 32 -15.97 10.21 8.32
N LYS A 33 -16.63 11.01 7.48
CA LYS A 33 -16.44 12.47 7.39
C LYS A 33 -14.97 12.87 7.28
N ARG A 34 -14.20 12.11 6.49
CA ARG A 34 -12.77 12.34 6.23
C ARG A 34 -11.84 12.20 7.44
N SER A 35 -12.24 11.41 8.42
CA SER A 35 -11.47 11.15 9.65
C SER A 35 -10.60 9.90 9.60
N LEU A 36 -10.66 9.10 8.54
CA LEU A 36 -9.85 7.88 8.41
C LEU A 36 -8.36 8.20 8.24
N ILE A 37 -7.56 7.61 9.13
CA ILE A 37 -6.09 7.77 9.16
C ILE A 37 -5.41 6.47 8.76
N ILE A 38 -6.00 5.32 9.09
CA ILE A 38 -5.44 3.99 8.79
C ILE A 38 -6.52 3.16 8.11
N ILE A 39 -6.22 2.63 6.93
CA ILE A 39 -7.07 1.69 6.20
C ILE A 39 -6.27 0.44 5.91
N GLU A 40 -6.74 -0.70 6.39
CA GLU A 40 -6.12 -2.00 6.14
C GLU A 40 -7.15 -2.99 5.57
N LEU A 41 -7.04 -3.27 4.28
CA LEU A 41 -7.91 -4.18 3.55
C LEU A 41 -7.15 -5.49 3.27
N TYR A 42 -7.32 -6.49 4.13
CA TYR A 42 -6.59 -7.74 4.02
C TYR A 42 -7.32 -8.78 3.19
N ASN A 43 -6.56 -9.48 2.35
CA ASN A 43 -6.96 -10.72 1.70
C ASN A 43 -8.14 -10.64 0.74
N ILE A 44 -8.57 -9.46 0.31
CA ILE A 44 -9.74 -9.31 -0.57
C ILE A 44 -9.28 -9.14 -2.01
N ILE A 45 -9.68 -10.06 -2.89
CA ILE A 45 -9.58 -9.90 -4.35
C ILE A 45 -10.95 -9.42 -4.81
N TYR A 46 -11.02 -8.17 -5.20
CA TYR A 46 -12.21 -7.62 -5.83
C TYR A 46 -12.10 -7.71 -7.35
N SER A 47 -13.23 -7.60 -8.04
CA SER A 47 -13.18 -7.39 -9.50
C SER A 47 -12.47 -6.08 -9.82
N LYS A 48 -11.96 -5.95 -11.05
CA LYS A 48 -11.29 -4.73 -11.53
C LYS A 48 -12.06 -3.46 -11.19
N ASN A 49 -13.32 -3.41 -11.59
CA ASN A 49 -14.21 -2.26 -11.37
C ASN A 49 -14.40 -1.96 -9.88
N GLU A 50 -14.51 -2.99 -9.05
CA GLU A 50 -14.64 -2.81 -7.61
C GLU A 50 -13.36 -2.26 -6.97
N ASN A 51 -12.19 -2.75 -7.35
CA ASN A 51 -10.91 -2.21 -6.88
C ASN A 51 -10.72 -0.75 -7.27
N GLU A 52 -11.02 -0.39 -8.53
CA GLU A 52 -10.99 1.00 -9.00
C GLU A 52 -11.91 1.88 -8.14
N ARG A 53 -13.16 1.45 -7.91
CA ARG A 53 -14.11 2.19 -7.07
C ARG A 53 -13.64 2.34 -5.63
N ILE A 54 -12.99 1.33 -5.06
CA ILE A 54 -12.44 1.39 -3.69
C ILE A 54 -11.33 2.42 -3.62
N ILE A 55 -10.33 2.33 -4.50
CA ILE A 55 -9.18 3.25 -4.52
C ILE A 55 -9.68 4.68 -4.75
N HIS A 56 -10.60 4.87 -5.70
CA HIS A 56 -11.28 6.14 -5.95
C HIS A 56 -11.93 6.72 -4.69
N THR A 57 -12.75 5.92 -4.01
CA THR A 57 -13.44 6.34 -2.80
C THR A 57 -12.45 6.74 -1.71
N ILE A 58 -11.35 5.99 -1.55
CA ILE A 58 -10.31 6.28 -0.55
C ILE A 58 -9.68 7.64 -0.81
N TYR A 59 -9.16 7.92 -2.01
CA TYR A 59 -8.47 9.20 -2.23
C TYR A 59 -9.43 10.40 -2.26
N GLN A 60 -10.70 10.21 -2.60
CA GLN A 60 -11.70 11.29 -2.52
C GLN A 60 -12.10 11.65 -1.08
N ASN A 61 -12.10 10.66 -0.17
CA ASN A 61 -12.66 10.83 1.17
C ASN A 61 -11.63 10.80 2.29
N CYS A 62 -10.39 10.35 2.06
CA CYS A 62 -9.39 10.16 3.12
C CYS A 62 -8.15 11.03 2.91
N PRO A 63 -8.26 12.38 2.85
CA PRO A 63 -7.10 13.24 2.62
C PRO A 63 -6.05 13.18 3.73
N LYS A 64 -6.42 12.73 4.95
CA LYS A 64 -5.53 12.56 6.11
C LYS A 64 -5.01 11.13 6.28
N LEU A 65 -5.17 10.28 5.26
CA LEU A 65 -4.72 8.89 5.29
C LEU A 65 -3.19 8.84 5.52
N THR A 66 -2.78 8.09 6.54
CA THR A 66 -1.38 7.90 6.94
C THR A 66 -0.88 6.50 6.62
N TYR A 67 -1.71 5.47 6.75
CA TYR A 67 -1.34 4.10 6.40
C TYR A 67 -2.41 3.44 5.55
N LEU A 68 -1.98 2.76 4.49
CA LEU A 68 -2.85 2.01 3.59
C LEU A 68 -2.32 0.61 3.35
N THR A 69 -3.16 -0.41 3.58
CA THR A 69 -2.96 -1.79 3.10
C THR A 69 -4.08 -2.15 2.14
N PHE A 70 -3.75 -2.67 0.95
CA PHE A 70 -4.75 -3.15 -0.02
C PHE A 70 -4.15 -4.10 -1.07
N THR A 71 -5.02 -4.73 -1.87
CA THR A 71 -4.68 -5.70 -2.91
C THR A 71 -4.97 -5.11 -4.31
N PRO A 72 -4.04 -4.37 -4.93
CA PRO A 72 -4.23 -3.84 -6.29
C PRO A 72 -4.17 -4.93 -7.36
N GLN A 73 -4.68 -4.58 -8.54
CA GLN A 73 -4.48 -5.29 -9.80
C GLN A 73 -3.74 -4.37 -10.80
N ASP A 74 -3.20 -4.94 -11.87
CA ASP A 74 -2.44 -4.22 -12.91
C ASP A 74 -3.15 -3.02 -13.49
N ASP A 75 -4.47 -3.12 -13.66
CA ASP A 75 -5.28 -2.04 -14.22
C ASP A 75 -5.51 -0.89 -13.22
N ASN A 76 -5.17 -1.07 -11.95
CA ASN A 76 -5.35 -0.05 -10.93
C ASN A 76 -4.19 0.96 -10.86
N ILE A 77 -3.14 0.81 -11.67
CA ILE A 77 -1.95 1.69 -11.64
C ILE A 77 -2.34 3.17 -11.76
N LEU A 78 -3.28 3.52 -12.65
CA LEU A 78 -3.74 4.91 -12.80
C LEU A 78 -4.48 5.43 -11.55
N GLU A 79 -5.26 4.60 -10.88
CA GLU A 79 -5.94 4.98 -9.64
C GLU A 79 -4.95 5.10 -8.47
N ILE A 80 -3.89 4.30 -8.46
CA ILE A 80 -2.78 4.40 -7.50
C ILE A 80 -2.03 5.74 -7.67
N GLU A 81 -1.77 6.18 -8.90
CA GLU A 81 -1.18 7.50 -9.16
C GLU A 81 -2.04 8.64 -8.56
N LYS A 82 -3.36 8.59 -8.76
CA LYS A 82 -4.31 9.55 -8.17
C LYS A 82 -4.31 9.49 -6.64
N LEU A 83 -4.22 8.28 -6.07
CA LEU A 83 -4.13 8.10 -4.63
C LEU A 83 -2.85 8.72 -4.06
N LEU A 84 -1.70 8.45 -4.67
CA LEU A 84 -0.40 8.97 -4.20
C LEU A 84 -0.27 10.49 -4.36
N THR A 85 -0.93 11.07 -5.37
CA THR A 85 -0.98 12.54 -5.56
C THR A 85 -1.97 13.22 -4.61
N THR A 86 -3.03 12.55 -4.18
CA THR A 86 -4.05 13.15 -3.31
C THR A 86 -3.76 12.95 -1.81
N CYS A 87 -3.35 11.75 -1.41
CA CYS A 87 -3.11 11.38 -0.01
C CYS A 87 -1.71 11.81 0.46
N GLN A 88 -1.48 13.12 0.59
CA GLN A 88 -0.14 13.68 0.90
C GLN A 88 0.37 13.40 2.34
N TYR A 89 -0.49 12.90 3.23
CA TYR A 89 -0.13 12.47 4.58
C TYR A 89 0.24 10.99 4.68
N LEU A 90 0.27 10.28 3.55
CA LEU A 90 0.58 8.85 3.52
C LEU A 90 2.04 8.62 3.90
N ASN A 91 2.25 7.94 5.03
CA ASN A 91 3.56 7.59 5.57
C ASN A 91 3.92 6.13 5.29
N GLY A 92 2.91 5.26 5.22
CA GLY A 92 3.08 3.85 4.96
C GLY A 92 2.14 3.30 3.88
N LEU A 93 2.72 2.52 2.97
CA LEU A 93 1.99 1.73 1.98
C LEU A 93 2.33 0.24 2.06
N ARG A 94 1.32 -0.62 2.27
CA ARG A 94 1.43 -2.07 2.16
C ARG A 94 0.62 -2.58 0.97
N ILE A 95 1.28 -3.31 0.09
CA ILE A 95 0.68 -3.94 -1.08
C ILE A 95 0.63 -5.44 -0.85
N ILE A 96 -0.54 -6.03 -1.02
CA ILE A 96 -0.74 -7.47 -1.03
C ILE A 96 -0.95 -7.90 -2.48
N SER A 97 -0.07 -8.71 -3.02
CA SER A 97 -0.16 -9.23 -4.37
C SER A 97 -0.36 -10.74 -4.32
N LYS A 98 -1.54 -11.18 -4.77
CA LYS A 98 -1.92 -12.60 -4.81
C LYS A 98 -1.67 -13.26 -6.17
N ASN A 99 -1.51 -12.46 -7.22
CA ASN A 99 -1.38 -12.87 -8.62
C ASN A 99 -0.14 -12.17 -9.23
N ASP A 100 0.06 -12.29 -10.55
CA ASP A 100 1.06 -11.51 -11.30
C ASP A 100 0.69 -10.01 -11.31
N PHE A 101 1.09 -9.30 -10.26
CA PHE A 101 1.03 -7.84 -10.21
C PHE A 101 2.25 -7.24 -10.91
N ASN A 102 2.04 -6.22 -11.73
CA ASN A 102 3.09 -5.54 -12.48
C ASN A 102 3.93 -4.62 -11.57
N TRP A 103 4.83 -5.23 -10.81
CA TRP A 103 5.76 -4.55 -9.92
C TRP A 103 6.61 -3.51 -10.64
N ASN A 104 6.99 -3.74 -11.90
CA ASN A 104 7.74 -2.77 -12.69
C ASN A 104 6.97 -1.45 -12.87
N LYS A 105 5.71 -1.50 -13.31
CA LYS A 105 4.88 -0.29 -13.43
C LYS A 105 4.66 0.37 -12.07
N PHE A 106 4.36 -0.42 -11.04
CA PHE A 106 4.12 0.10 -9.70
C PHE A 106 5.34 0.83 -9.12
N PHE A 107 6.53 0.23 -9.21
CA PHE A 107 7.77 0.84 -8.74
C PHE A 107 8.17 2.09 -9.52
N ASN A 108 7.91 2.11 -10.83
CA ASN A 108 8.06 3.31 -11.64
C ASN A 108 7.14 4.44 -11.17
N VAL A 109 5.88 4.13 -10.87
CA VAL A 109 4.93 5.09 -10.31
C VAL A 109 5.43 5.59 -8.97
N LEU A 110 5.77 4.72 -8.03
CA LEU A 110 6.26 5.16 -6.72
C LEU A 110 7.46 6.11 -6.85
N ALA A 111 8.48 5.71 -7.60
CA ALA A 111 9.70 6.50 -7.74
C ALA A 111 9.46 7.91 -8.30
N LYS A 112 8.47 8.08 -9.18
CA LYS A 112 8.13 9.37 -9.81
C LYS A 112 7.08 10.16 -9.04
N ILE A 113 6.09 9.46 -8.52
CA ILE A 113 4.85 9.97 -7.95
C ILE A 113 4.69 9.32 -6.60
N SER A 114 5.11 10.01 -5.55
CA SER A 114 4.85 9.61 -4.18
C SER A 114 4.91 10.81 -3.28
N PRO A 115 4.05 10.88 -2.25
CA PRO A 115 4.08 11.98 -1.31
C PRO A 115 5.41 12.00 -0.56
N ILE A 116 5.85 13.18 -0.15
CA ILE A 116 7.18 13.38 0.45
C ILE A 116 7.35 12.60 1.77
N ASN A 117 6.24 12.39 2.47
CA ASN A 117 6.20 11.71 3.75
C ASN A 117 6.15 10.18 3.64
N LEU A 118 6.00 9.60 2.44
CA LEU A 118 5.93 8.15 2.30
C LEU A 118 7.32 7.54 2.54
N TYR A 119 7.45 6.74 3.60
CA TYR A 119 8.75 6.18 4.00
C TYR A 119 8.69 4.71 4.44
N LYS A 120 7.51 4.14 4.72
CA LYS A 120 7.34 2.74 5.16
C LYS A 120 6.63 1.90 4.09
N PHE A 121 7.25 0.79 3.70
CA PHE A 121 6.78 -0.07 2.61
C PHE A 121 6.78 -1.54 3.02
N CYS A 122 5.66 -2.23 2.78
CA CYS A 122 5.55 -3.67 2.91
C CYS A 122 4.98 -4.25 1.61
N PHE A 123 5.72 -5.13 0.95
CA PHE A 123 5.29 -5.76 -0.29
C PHE A 123 5.15 -7.26 -0.04
N ASP A 124 3.90 -7.71 0.12
CA ASP A 124 3.59 -9.12 0.24
C ASP A 124 3.31 -9.66 -1.16
N ASN A 125 4.08 -10.65 -1.61
CA ASN A 125 3.88 -11.26 -2.92
C ASN A 125 3.89 -12.78 -2.81
N ASN A 126 2.95 -13.43 -3.46
CA ASN A 126 2.95 -14.90 -3.54
C ASN A 126 4.09 -15.44 -4.42
N PHE A 127 4.62 -14.62 -5.32
CA PHE A 127 5.69 -14.98 -6.24
C PHE A 127 6.94 -14.12 -5.98
N PRO A 128 8.12 -14.50 -6.45
CA PRO A 128 9.29 -13.64 -6.37
C PRO A 128 9.11 -12.33 -7.15
N ILE A 129 9.44 -11.20 -6.54
CA ILE A 129 9.51 -9.91 -7.23
C ILE A 129 10.80 -9.90 -8.07
N GLU A 130 10.72 -9.41 -9.31
CA GLU A 130 11.93 -9.22 -10.12
C GLU A 130 12.89 -8.20 -9.49
N ILE A 131 14.19 -8.51 -9.53
CA ILE A 131 15.27 -7.69 -8.96
C ILE A 131 15.34 -6.32 -9.61
N ALA A 132 15.29 -6.25 -10.94
CA ALA A 132 15.52 -5.00 -11.68
C ALA A 132 14.49 -3.90 -11.34
N PRO A 133 13.17 -4.19 -11.30
CA PRO A 133 12.16 -3.25 -10.81
C PRO A 133 12.40 -2.71 -9.40
N LEU A 134 12.70 -3.59 -8.43
CA LEU A 134 12.92 -3.16 -7.05
C LEU A 134 14.20 -2.31 -6.94
N LYS A 135 15.28 -2.76 -7.59
CA LYS A 135 16.54 -2.01 -7.66
C LYS A 135 16.34 -0.61 -8.23
N PHE A 136 15.58 -0.49 -9.33
CA PHE A 136 15.24 0.79 -9.93
C PHE A 136 14.53 1.71 -8.92
N PHE A 137 13.54 1.20 -8.19
CA PHE A 137 12.86 1.96 -7.14
C PHE A 137 13.78 2.32 -5.97
N ILE A 138 14.72 1.44 -5.61
CA ILE A 138 15.67 1.74 -4.55
C ILE A 138 16.59 2.89 -4.93
N ASP A 139 17.18 2.80 -6.12
CA ASP A 139 18.12 3.78 -6.64
C ASP A 139 17.48 5.15 -6.89
N ASN A 140 16.22 5.20 -7.33
CA ASN A 140 15.55 6.47 -7.69
C ASN A 140 14.87 7.17 -6.52
N TRP A 141 14.85 6.59 -5.31
CA TRP A 141 14.28 7.24 -4.13
C TRP A 141 15.30 8.09 -3.39
N LYS A 142 15.88 9.07 -4.10
CA LYS A 142 16.89 9.97 -3.56
C LYS A 142 16.22 11.18 -2.91
N GLY A 143 16.90 11.79 -1.94
CA GLY A 143 16.46 13.03 -1.29
C GLY A 143 15.31 12.86 -0.28
N ARG A 144 15.08 11.63 0.19
CA ARG A 144 14.08 11.26 1.19
C ARG A 144 14.75 10.47 2.32
N ASN A 145 14.13 10.40 3.48
CA ASN A 145 14.64 9.60 4.61
C ASN A 145 14.86 8.13 4.20
N PRO A 146 15.79 7.41 4.88
CA PRO A 146 15.92 5.96 4.70
C PRO A 146 14.55 5.31 4.83
N ARG A 147 14.22 4.47 3.86
CA ARG A 147 12.91 3.82 3.83
C ARG A 147 12.92 2.56 4.63
N PHE A 148 11.89 2.38 5.45
CA PHE A 148 11.56 1.07 5.97
C PHE A 148 10.99 0.23 4.83
N LEU A 149 11.66 -0.86 4.46
CA LEU A 149 11.24 -1.74 3.37
C LEU A 149 11.22 -3.18 3.86
N LYS A 150 10.08 -3.84 3.68
CA LYS A 150 9.91 -5.27 3.94
C LYS A 150 9.32 -5.95 2.72
N LEU A 151 9.95 -7.04 2.29
CA LEU A 151 9.36 -7.99 1.35
C LEU A 151 8.82 -9.18 2.16
N GLN A 152 7.62 -9.65 1.84
CA GLN A 152 7.06 -10.88 2.41
C GLN A 152 6.66 -11.84 1.29
N GLY A 153 6.80 -13.13 1.56
CA GLY A 153 6.52 -14.19 0.60
C GLY A 153 7.79 -14.85 0.09
N GLU A 154 7.77 -15.31 -1.16
CA GLU A 154 8.92 -15.97 -1.77
C GLU A 154 9.99 -14.94 -2.16
N ILE A 155 11.18 -15.07 -1.58
CA ILE A 155 12.33 -14.19 -1.83
C ILE A 155 13.47 -15.08 -2.33
N THR A 156 14.09 -14.69 -3.45
CA THR A 156 15.26 -15.42 -3.96
C THR A 156 16.53 -15.00 -3.21
N ILE A 157 17.54 -15.87 -3.19
CA ILE A 157 18.84 -15.58 -2.57
C ILE A 157 19.47 -14.31 -3.16
N GLU A 158 19.34 -14.09 -4.47
CA GLU A 158 19.86 -12.88 -5.12
C GLU A 158 19.13 -11.61 -4.65
N MET A 159 17.83 -11.72 -4.35
CA MET A 159 17.06 -10.61 -3.78
C MET A 159 17.49 -10.33 -2.34
N GLU A 160 17.75 -11.36 -1.53
CA GLU A 160 18.27 -11.19 -0.16
C GLU A 160 19.61 -10.44 -0.17
N TYR A 161 20.57 -10.86 -1.00
CA TYR A 161 21.84 -10.15 -1.14
C TYR A 161 21.68 -8.70 -1.59
N LEU A 162 20.74 -8.42 -2.49
CA LEU A 162 20.44 -7.05 -2.93
C LEU A 162 19.95 -6.19 -1.75
N LEU A 163 19.04 -6.73 -0.93
CA LEU A 163 18.50 -6.02 0.23
C LEU A 163 19.60 -5.74 1.26
N GLU A 164 20.42 -6.74 1.58
CA GLU A 164 21.57 -6.59 2.49
C GLU A 164 22.55 -5.51 1.99
N GLU A 165 22.86 -5.49 0.69
CA GLU A 165 23.72 -4.47 0.08
C GLU A 165 23.14 -3.06 0.30
N TYR A 166 21.84 -2.88 0.13
CA TYR A 166 21.18 -1.60 0.31
C TYR A 166 21.03 -1.20 1.78
N GLU A 167 20.88 -2.15 2.71
CA GLU A 167 20.89 -1.90 4.15
C GLU A 167 22.25 -1.38 4.61
N VAL A 168 23.34 -2.05 4.21
CA VAL A 168 24.73 -1.62 4.52
C VAL A 168 25.01 -0.22 3.98
N LYS A 169 24.43 0.13 2.82
CA LYS A 169 24.52 1.48 2.22
C LYS A 169 23.60 2.51 2.88
N GLY A 170 22.81 2.14 3.88
CA GLY A 170 21.84 3.01 4.55
C GLY A 170 20.71 3.50 3.63
N ARG A 171 20.42 2.77 2.55
CA ARG A 171 19.38 3.11 1.57
C ARG A 171 18.02 2.59 1.97
N ILE A 172 17.99 1.47 2.68
CA ILE A 172 16.80 0.87 3.26
C ILE A 172 17.08 0.45 4.70
N VAL A 173 16.02 0.24 5.46
CA VAL A 173 16.06 -0.33 6.82
C VAL A 173 14.99 -1.42 6.85
N ASN A 174 15.38 -2.66 7.16
CA ASN A 174 14.42 -3.72 7.42
C ASN A 174 13.78 -3.55 8.81
N TYR A 175 12.59 -4.11 8.99
CA TYR A 175 11.81 -3.97 10.22
C TYR A 175 10.89 -5.17 10.42
N ASP A 176 10.60 -5.47 11.69
CA ASP A 176 9.85 -6.67 12.05
C ASP A 176 8.34 -6.53 11.82
N GLU A 177 7.74 -5.36 12.14
CA GLU A 177 6.27 -5.19 12.19
C GLU A 177 5.73 -4.06 11.30
N TRP A 178 4.65 -4.36 10.57
CA TRP A 178 3.88 -3.40 9.76
C TRP A 178 3.03 -2.48 10.63
#